data_AF-F7M4V7-F1
#
_entry.id   AF-F7M4V7-F1
#
_cell.length_a   1.000
_cell.length_b   1.000
_cell.length_c   1.000
_cell.angle_alpha   90.00
_cell.angle_beta   90.00
_cell.angle_gamma   90.00
#
_symmetry.space_group_name_H-M   'P 1'
#
loop_
_entity.id
_entity.type
_entity.pdbx_description
1 polymer ?
#
loop_
_entity_poly.entity_id
_entity_poly.type
_entity_poly.pdbx_seq_one_letter_code
_entity_poly.pdbx_strand_id
1 'polypeptide(L)'
;MIITSPKKSWPDGYADIDPFESYRSVFNGELSAYANPELIFSRVDNITVDHSGEGTNSPDGIANMVLHQLPTVAGGWSMHGMTQKQCDSYYMADGTDCPGKDKEIGRGDGSARLSGYVTSEDVDAGRYKPLRAGVSLQYANREPRFYASVAFNGSVWNMSSLNGKDGAASPNQQVWYYRGTSEGYNGGNRIFTGIGIKKYVNPYDAKYQNSFYYRQKTETAIRYAEILLIYAEALNELDGSYDIPSWDGSAMYTLRRDVNELKKGIQPVRIRAGVPDYTSSEYQNKEMFRKKLKRERQIEFMGENHRYYDLRRWKDAPQEEETLIYGCNMLMDEARRDLFHTPVAIMSLPVRFVEKSYFWPFSHGQLQRNKRLTQNPGWTYYD
;
A
#
# COMPACT_ATOMS: atom_id res chain seq x y z
N MET A 1 17.00 -12.55 7.30
CA MET A 1 16.60 -11.64 8.37
C MET A 1 17.81 -11.52 9.30
N ILE A 2 18.76 -10.64 8.98
CA ILE A 2 19.74 -10.14 9.97
C ILE A 2 19.44 -8.65 10.13
N ILE A 3 18.21 -8.40 10.56
CA ILE A 3 17.84 -7.26 11.38
C ILE A 3 17.78 -7.89 12.76
N THR A 4 18.48 -7.33 13.75
CA THR A 4 18.53 -7.84 15.13
C THR A 4 17.23 -8.52 15.50
N SER A 5 17.24 -9.86 15.67
CA SER A 5 16.01 -10.59 15.96
C SER A 5 15.29 -9.87 17.10
N PRO A 6 14.01 -9.50 16.93
CA PRO A 6 13.25 -8.87 17.99
C PRO A 6 13.41 -9.72 19.25
N LYS A 7 13.84 -9.09 20.35
CA LYS A 7 14.11 -9.81 21.60
C LYS A 7 12.85 -10.13 22.40
N LYS A 8 11.72 -9.53 22.00
CA LYS A 8 10.44 -9.63 22.70
C LYS A 8 9.40 -10.30 21.80
N SER A 9 8.64 -11.21 22.39
CA SER A 9 7.43 -11.79 21.80
C SER A 9 6.25 -10.82 21.89
N TRP A 10 5.16 -11.16 21.21
CA TRP A 10 3.89 -10.45 21.32
C TRP A 10 3.44 -10.31 22.78
N PRO A 11 2.87 -9.16 23.19
CA PRO A 11 2.52 -7.97 22.40
C PRO A 11 3.61 -6.90 22.30
N ASP A 12 4.73 -7.05 23.00
CA ASP A 12 5.79 -6.02 23.09
C ASP A 12 6.85 -6.12 21.97
N GLY A 13 6.74 -7.13 21.12
CA GLY A 13 7.59 -7.37 19.97
C GLY A 13 7.01 -8.47 19.07
N TYR A 14 7.77 -8.85 18.05
CA TYR A 14 7.32 -9.77 17.00
C TYR A 14 8.27 -10.96 16.82
N ALA A 15 8.94 -11.42 17.89
CA ALA A 15 9.87 -12.56 17.83
C ALA A 15 9.21 -13.89 17.43
N ASP A 16 7.94 -14.02 17.74
CA ASP A 16 7.07 -15.17 17.52
C ASP A 16 6.10 -14.97 16.34
N ILE A 17 6.25 -13.86 15.59
CA ILE A 17 5.40 -13.52 14.44
C ILE A 17 6.31 -13.30 13.24
N ASP A 18 5.99 -13.88 12.08
CA ASP A 18 6.55 -13.42 10.81
C ASP A 18 5.75 -12.21 10.33
N PRO A 19 6.30 -10.97 10.40
CA PRO A 19 5.51 -9.79 10.07
C PRO A 19 5.17 -9.70 8.58
N PHE A 20 6.02 -10.26 7.71
CA PHE A 20 5.80 -10.26 6.27
C PHE A 20 4.64 -11.18 5.91
N GLU A 21 4.65 -12.42 6.41
CA GLU A 21 3.56 -13.36 6.14
C GLU A 21 2.28 -13.00 6.88
N SER A 22 2.37 -12.55 8.13
CA SER A 22 1.20 -12.10 8.91
C SER A 22 0.41 -11.01 8.20
N TYR A 23 1.10 -10.06 7.54
CA TYR A 23 0.45 -9.03 6.75
C TYR A 23 -0.03 -9.53 5.38
N ARG A 24 0.85 -10.20 4.62
CA ARG A 24 0.58 -10.56 3.23
C ARG A 24 -0.56 -11.58 3.09
N SER A 25 -0.63 -12.54 4.02
CA SER A 25 -1.59 -13.64 3.99
C SER A 25 -3.05 -13.21 4.08
N VAL A 26 -3.31 -12.02 4.65
CA VAL A 26 -4.65 -11.39 4.71
C VAL A 26 -5.19 -11.06 3.31
N PHE A 27 -4.31 -10.75 2.35
CA PHE A 27 -4.69 -10.18 1.06
C PHE A 27 -4.48 -11.12 -0.14
N ASN A 28 -3.58 -12.09 -0.01
CA ASN A 28 -3.13 -12.91 -1.14
C ASN A 28 -3.93 -14.21 -1.32
N GLY A 29 -4.95 -14.48 -0.49
CA GLY A 29 -5.79 -15.67 -0.60
C GLY A 29 -5.23 -16.94 0.06
N GLU A 30 -4.15 -16.84 0.84
CA GLU A 30 -3.67 -17.95 1.68
C GLU A 30 -4.58 -18.19 2.88
N LEU A 31 -5.07 -17.11 3.51
CA LEU A 31 -6.08 -17.19 4.56
C LEU A 31 -7.48 -17.11 3.97
N SER A 32 -8.34 -18.04 4.35
CA SER A 32 -9.77 -17.95 4.06
C SER A 32 -10.45 -16.90 4.93
N ALA A 33 -11.60 -16.38 4.49
CA ALA A 33 -12.42 -15.45 5.27
C ALA A 33 -12.72 -15.98 6.69
N TYR A 34 -13.03 -17.27 6.81
CA TYR A 34 -13.35 -17.91 8.09
C TYR A 34 -12.14 -18.07 9.02
N ALA A 35 -10.95 -18.30 8.45
CA ALA A 35 -9.73 -18.48 9.21
C ALA A 35 -9.06 -17.16 9.60
N ASN A 36 -9.56 -16.02 9.13
CA ASN A 36 -8.97 -14.71 9.37
C ASN A 36 -9.72 -13.94 10.48
N PRO A 37 -9.23 -13.96 11.74
CA PRO A 37 -9.87 -13.23 12.84
C PRO A 37 -9.76 -11.70 12.70
N GLU A 38 -8.91 -11.19 11.82
CA GLU A 38 -8.82 -9.75 11.53
C GLU A 38 -10.01 -9.28 10.69
N LEU A 39 -10.66 -10.17 9.94
CA LEU A 39 -11.76 -9.81 9.04
C LEU A 39 -13.07 -9.70 9.81
N ILE A 40 -13.57 -8.48 9.98
CA ILE A 40 -14.83 -8.20 10.71
C ILE A 40 -16.00 -8.24 9.74
N PHE A 41 -15.84 -7.62 8.58
CA PHE A 41 -16.86 -7.59 7.54
C PHE A 41 -16.21 -7.76 6.17
N SER A 42 -16.83 -8.59 5.34
CA SER A 42 -16.46 -8.83 3.97
C SER A 42 -17.70 -9.10 3.16
N ARG A 43 -17.67 -8.69 1.89
CA ARG A 43 -18.69 -9.10 0.92
C ARG A 43 -18.44 -10.52 0.39
N VAL A 44 -17.37 -11.19 0.84
CA VAL A 44 -16.92 -12.57 0.60
C VAL A 44 -16.63 -12.87 -0.87
N ASP A 45 -17.60 -12.68 -1.74
CA ASP A 45 -17.53 -12.85 -3.19
C ASP A 45 -18.33 -11.71 -3.83
N ASN A 46 -17.68 -10.59 -4.12
CA ASN A 46 -18.33 -9.56 -4.91
C ASN A 46 -17.31 -8.64 -5.53
N ILE A 47 -16.74 -9.09 -6.65
CA ILE A 47 -16.99 -8.47 -7.95
C ILE A 47 -16.99 -9.59 -9.02
N THR A 48 -18.19 -10.09 -9.34
CA THR A 48 -18.60 -10.97 -10.46
C THR A 48 -17.48 -11.69 -11.23
N VAL A 49 -17.07 -12.90 -10.83
CA VAL A 49 -16.43 -13.81 -11.79
C VAL A 49 -17.54 -14.31 -12.71
N ASP A 50 -17.66 -13.74 -13.92
CA ASP A 50 -18.47 -14.39 -14.93
C ASP A 50 -17.80 -15.72 -15.29
N HIS A 51 -18.53 -16.82 -15.07
CA HIS A 51 -18.14 -18.16 -15.49
C HIS A 51 -18.71 -18.52 -16.88
N SER A 52 -19.38 -17.59 -17.55
CA SER A 52 -19.71 -17.73 -18.96
C SER A 52 -18.41 -17.73 -19.77
N GLY A 53 -18.30 -18.68 -20.70
CA GLY A 53 -17.04 -19.12 -21.29
C GLY A 53 -16.17 -18.01 -21.88
N GLU A 54 -14.86 -18.30 -21.91
CA GLU A 54 -13.75 -17.44 -22.35
C GLU A 54 -13.28 -16.35 -21.37
N GLY A 55 -12.60 -16.80 -20.32
CA GLY A 55 -11.73 -15.94 -19.50
C GLY A 55 -12.42 -15.29 -18.30
N THR A 56 -11.63 -14.87 -17.32
CA THR A 56 -12.10 -14.08 -16.17
C THR A 56 -12.54 -12.69 -16.64
N ASN A 57 -13.79 -12.56 -17.08
CA ASN A 57 -14.37 -11.29 -17.55
C ASN A 57 -15.12 -10.55 -16.44
N SER A 58 -14.49 -10.43 -15.27
CA SER A 58 -14.90 -9.41 -14.31
C SER A 58 -14.13 -8.13 -14.59
N PRO A 59 -14.69 -7.11 -15.24
CA PRO A 59 -13.98 -5.85 -15.43
C PRO A 59 -13.56 -5.21 -14.10
N ASP A 60 -14.21 -5.54 -12.99
CA ASP A 60 -14.13 -4.74 -11.78
C ASP A 60 -13.52 -5.47 -10.56
N GLY A 61 -13.17 -6.76 -10.62
CA GLY A 61 -12.74 -7.54 -9.44
C GLY A 61 -11.28 -7.53 -9.03
N ILE A 62 -11.00 -8.03 -7.82
CA ILE A 62 -9.63 -8.22 -7.28
C ILE A 62 -8.77 -9.02 -8.26
N ALA A 63 -9.36 -10.01 -8.96
CA ALA A 63 -8.70 -10.77 -10.02
C ALA A 63 -8.16 -9.88 -11.14
N ASN A 64 -8.95 -8.91 -11.62
CA ASN A 64 -8.51 -7.98 -12.66
C ASN A 64 -7.47 -6.99 -12.13
N MET A 65 -7.63 -6.52 -10.89
CA MET A 65 -6.61 -5.71 -10.23
C MET A 65 -5.26 -6.44 -10.15
N VAL A 66 -5.26 -7.73 -9.81
CA VAL A 66 -4.04 -8.57 -9.83
C VAL A 66 -3.47 -8.71 -11.23
N LEU A 67 -4.31 -8.91 -12.26
CA LEU A 67 -3.86 -8.97 -13.65
C LEU A 67 -3.17 -7.66 -14.10
N HIS A 68 -3.69 -6.51 -13.68
CA HIS A 68 -3.08 -5.19 -13.93
C HIS A 68 -1.77 -4.97 -13.16
N GLN A 69 -1.62 -5.60 -11.99
CA GLN A 69 -0.41 -5.53 -11.16
C GLN A 69 0.71 -6.43 -11.68
N LEU A 70 0.35 -7.63 -12.15
CA LEU A 70 1.30 -8.62 -12.65
C LEU A 70 2.11 -8.05 -13.83
N PRO A 71 3.42 -8.35 -13.90
CA PRO A 71 4.27 -7.95 -15.02
C PRO A 71 3.91 -8.74 -16.28
N THR A 72 4.32 -8.26 -17.45
CA THR A 72 4.05 -8.93 -18.73
C THR A 72 4.67 -10.32 -18.82
N VAL A 73 5.83 -10.54 -18.17
CA VAL A 73 6.43 -11.87 -18.04
C VAL A 73 5.56 -12.87 -17.25
N ALA A 74 4.62 -12.38 -16.44
CA ALA A 74 3.60 -13.19 -15.75
C ALA A 74 2.26 -13.21 -16.50
N GLY A 75 2.21 -12.70 -17.74
CA GLY A 75 1.01 -12.52 -18.55
C GLY A 75 0.09 -11.37 -18.09
N GLY A 76 0.55 -10.54 -17.16
CA GLY A 76 -0.17 -9.35 -16.69
C GLY A 76 0.05 -8.12 -17.57
N TRP A 77 -0.50 -6.98 -17.15
CA TRP A 77 -0.47 -5.74 -17.93
C TRP A 77 0.54 -4.71 -17.44
N SER A 78 1.14 -4.88 -16.26
CA SER A 78 2.18 -3.97 -15.75
C SER A 78 1.70 -2.51 -15.72
N MET A 79 0.50 -2.26 -15.15
CA MET A 79 -0.17 -0.94 -15.20
C MET A 79 -0.42 -0.30 -13.83
N HIS A 80 -0.51 -1.08 -12.75
CA HIS A 80 -0.73 -0.53 -11.42
C HIS A 80 0.57 -0.06 -10.78
N GLY A 81 0.78 1.26 -10.82
CA GLY A 81 1.90 1.95 -10.19
C GLY A 81 1.55 2.63 -8.87
N MET A 82 2.53 2.74 -7.99
CA MET A 82 2.48 3.64 -6.84
C MET A 82 3.42 4.83 -7.03
N THR A 83 3.11 5.94 -6.37
CA THR A 83 3.93 7.15 -6.40
C THR A 83 5.18 6.98 -5.53
N GLN A 84 6.23 7.76 -5.81
CA GLN A 84 7.42 7.82 -4.95
C GLN A 84 7.05 8.16 -3.50
N LYS A 85 6.10 9.09 -3.30
CA LYS A 85 5.58 9.47 -1.98
C LYS A 85 4.98 8.28 -1.22
N GLN A 86 4.20 7.42 -1.89
CA GLN A 86 3.68 6.21 -1.24
C GLN A 86 4.82 5.20 -0.96
N CYS A 87 5.75 5.00 -1.89
CA CYS A 87 6.92 4.13 -1.72
C CYS A 87 7.77 4.55 -0.51
N ASP A 88 8.00 5.85 -0.34
CA ASP A 88 8.80 6.41 0.75
C ASP A 88 8.01 6.54 2.06
N SER A 89 6.67 6.41 2.03
CA SER A 89 5.87 6.42 3.26
C SER A 89 6.19 5.23 4.16
N TYR A 90 6.56 4.07 3.61
CA TYR A 90 6.98 2.91 4.40
C TYR A 90 8.24 3.22 5.21
N TYR A 91 8.31 2.75 6.44
CA TYR A 91 9.45 2.93 7.33
C TYR A 91 10.66 2.08 6.90
N MET A 92 11.82 2.41 7.46
CA MET A 92 12.92 1.46 7.61
C MET A 92 12.52 0.40 8.65
N ALA A 93 13.22 -0.73 8.68
CA ALA A 93 12.93 -1.82 9.61
C ALA A 93 13.08 -1.43 11.10
N ASP A 94 13.87 -0.39 11.39
CA ASP A 94 14.03 0.21 12.73
C ASP A 94 12.96 1.27 13.06
N GLY A 95 11.98 1.48 12.17
CA GLY A 95 10.90 2.45 12.36
C GLY A 95 11.25 3.89 11.98
N THR A 96 12.47 4.15 11.51
CA THR A 96 12.89 5.48 11.02
C THR A 96 12.38 5.77 9.61
N ASP A 97 12.51 7.03 9.18
CA ASP A 97 12.20 7.44 7.81
C ASP A 97 13.28 6.94 6.84
N CYS A 98 12.87 6.49 5.65
CA CYS A 98 13.85 6.09 4.65
C CYS A 98 14.65 7.33 4.16
N PRO A 99 15.97 7.21 3.94
CA PRO A 99 16.78 8.34 3.49
C PRO A 99 16.26 8.97 2.19
N GLY A 100 16.12 10.29 2.19
CA GLY A 100 15.60 11.08 1.07
C GLY A 100 14.07 11.10 0.92
N LYS A 101 13.32 10.57 1.89
CA LYS A 101 11.84 10.62 1.91
C LYS A 101 11.33 12.05 1.70
N ASP A 102 10.33 12.20 0.81
CA ASP A 102 9.64 13.45 0.49
C ASP A 102 10.53 14.63 0.05
N LYS A 103 11.80 14.37 -0.30
CA LYS A 103 12.77 15.39 -0.75
C LYS A 103 12.26 16.15 -1.97
N GLU A 104 11.69 15.44 -2.93
CA GLU A 104 11.26 16.01 -4.22
C GLU A 104 10.01 16.89 -4.13
N ILE A 105 9.27 16.76 -3.02
CA ILE A 105 8.08 17.57 -2.74
C ILE A 105 8.35 18.64 -1.68
N GLY A 106 9.63 18.87 -1.34
CA GLY A 106 10.06 19.92 -0.41
C GLY A 106 9.72 19.65 1.07
N ARG A 107 9.48 18.38 1.44
CA ARG A 107 9.15 17.99 2.84
C ARG A 107 10.15 17.01 3.45
N GLY A 108 11.30 16.82 2.80
CA GLY A 108 12.35 15.93 3.30
C GLY A 108 13.12 16.51 4.50
N ASP A 109 13.83 15.63 5.20
CA ASP A 109 14.65 15.94 6.37
C ASP A 109 16.09 16.37 6.01
N GLY A 110 16.40 16.50 4.71
CA GLY A 110 17.73 16.84 4.20
C GLY A 110 18.64 15.63 3.97
N SER A 111 18.22 14.41 4.34
CA SER A 111 18.98 13.19 4.06
C SER A 111 19.04 12.89 2.56
N ALA A 112 20.13 12.25 2.14
CA ALA A 112 20.33 11.80 0.76
C ALA A 112 19.83 10.37 0.57
N ARG A 113 19.24 10.08 -0.59
CA ARG A 113 18.90 8.71 -0.99
C ARG A 113 20.18 7.87 -1.06
N LEU A 114 20.08 6.62 -0.62
CA LEU A 114 21.21 5.68 -0.67
C LEU A 114 21.65 5.43 -2.12
N SER A 115 22.96 5.32 -2.34
CA SER A 115 23.57 4.94 -3.60
C SER A 115 24.07 3.50 -3.55
N GLY A 116 24.40 2.94 -4.71
CA GLY A 116 24.92 1.59 -4.82
C GLY A 116 23.84 0.51 -4.87
N TYR A 117 24.31 -0.73 -4.98
CA TYR A 117 23.48 -1.88 -5.31
C TYR A 117 23.92 -3.10 -4.54
N VAL A 118 22.97 -3.99 -4.28
CA VAL A 118 23.23 -5.29 -3.64
C VAL A 118 24.19 -6.10 -4.52
N THR A 119 25.28 -6.58 -3.93
CA THR A 119 26.26 -7.44 -4.60
C THR A 119 25.91 -8.93 -4.41
N SER A 120 26.57 -9.82 -5.16
CA SER A 120 26.41 -11.26 -4.95
C SER A 120 26.93 -11.68 -3.57
N GLU A 121 28.04 -11.09 -3.13
CA GLU A 121 28.61 -11.30 -1.79
C GLU A 121 27.64 -10.89 -0.69
N ASP A 122 26.88 -9.80 -0.88
CA ASP A 122 25.85 -9.38 0.08
C ASP A 122 24.72 -10.42 0.17
N VAL A 123 24.30 -10.99 -0.97
CA VAL A 123 23.26 -12.04 -1.01
C VAL A 123 23.75 -13.30 -0.31
N ASP A 124 24.97 -13.75 -0.61
CA ASP A 124 25.59 -14.95 -0.02
C ASP A 124 25.80 -14.79 1.49
N ALA A 125 26.19 -13.58 1.93
CA ALA A 125 26.27 -13.23 3.35
C ALA A 125 24.90 -13.02 4.01
N GLY A 126 23.81 -13.13 3.27
CA GLY A 126 22.45 -12.98 3.76
C GLY A 126 22.06 -11.55 4.19
N ARG A 127 22.76 -10.54 3.68
CA ARG A 127 22.48 -9.12 3.89
C ARG A 127 21.29 -8.68 3.05
N TYR A 128 20.61 -7.62 3.49
CA TYR A 128 19.54 -6.94 2.76
C TYR A 128 18.39 -7.82 2.25
N LYS A 129 18.14 -9.00 2.84
CA LYS A 129 17.00 -9.85 2.43
C LYS A 129 15.69 -9.06 2.46
N PRO A 130 14.79 -9.20 1.46
CA PRO A 130 14.79 -10.20 0.39
C PRO A 130 15.45 -9.75 -0.94
N LEU A 131 16.25 -8.68 -0.94
CA LEU A 131 16.82 -8.14 -2.18
C LEU A 131 17.79 -9.14 -2.83
N ARG A 132 17.77 -9.18 -4.18
CA ARG A 132 18.73 -9.93 -4.99
C ARG A 132 19.85 -9.02 -5.49
N ALA A 133 20.91 -9.63 -6.02
CA ALA A 133 22.01 -8.91 -6.63
C ALA A 133 21.49 -7.94 -7.72
N GLY A 134 22.12 -6.78 -7.80
CA GLY A 134 21.75 -5.69 -8.68
C GLY A 134 20.58 -4.82 -8.20
N VAL A 135 19.87 -5.15 -7.13
CA VAL A 135 18.79 -4.28 -6.62
C VAL A 135 19.38 -3.03 -5.94
N SER A 136 18.76 -1.87 -6.13
CA SER A 136 19.17 -0.61 -5.49
C SER A 136 19.11 -0.69 -3.96
N LEU A 137 20.16 -0.18 -3.31
CA LEU A 137 20.20 -0.10 -1.83
C LEU A 137 19.15 0.84 -1.25
N GLN A 138 18.50 1.69 -2.06
CA GLN A 138 17.33 2.47 -1.61
C GLN A 138 16.15 1.61 -1.13
N TYR A 139 16.10 0.33 -1.54
CA TYR A 139 15.06 -0.61 -1.14
C TYR A 139 15.51 -1.56 -0.01
N ALA A 140 16.76 -1.42 0.47
CA ALA A 140 17.30 -2.26 1.52
C ALA A 140 16.74 -1.87 2.90
N ASN A 141 16.62 -2.87 3.78
CA ASN A 141 16.26 -2.71 5.20
C ASN A 141 14.96 -1.90 5.44
N ARG A 142 13.98 -2.05 4.55
CA ARG A 142 12.63 -1.47 4.71
C ARG A 142 11.78 -2.34 5.63
N GLU A 143 10.66 -1.79 6.12
CA GLU A 143 9.73 -2.58 6.92
C GLU A 143 9.12 -3.76 6.13
N PRO A 144 8.72 -4.86 6.79
CA PRO A 144 8.13 -6.03 6.13
C PRO A 144 6.96 -5.74 5.19
N ARG A 145 6.07 -4.80 5.53
CA ARG A 145 4.94 -4.37 4.68
C ARG A 145 5.40 -3.78 3.35
N PHE A 146 6.56 -3.12 3.29
CA PHE A 146 7.14 -2.62 2.04
C PHE A 146 7.37 -3.78 1.07
N TYR A 147 7.99 -4.86 1.53
CA TYR A 147 8.29 -6.03 0.69
C TYR A 147 7.04 -6.82 0.28
N ALA A 148 5.98 -6.77 1.07
CA ALA A 148 4.69 -7.38 0.73
C ALA A 148 3.90 -6.56 -0.31
N SER A 149 4.07 -5.23 -0.29
CA SER A 149 3.18 -4.31 -1.00
C SER A 149 3.80 -3.64 -2.23
N VAL A 150 5.11 -3.43 -2.26
CA VAL A 150 5.81 -2.64 -3.28
C VAL A 150 6.51 -3.55 -4.30
N ALA A 151 6.26 -3.31 -5.59
CA ALA A 151 7.04 -3.89 -6.68
C ALA A 151 8.12 -2.88 -7.10
N PHE A 152 9.21 -2.82 -6.33
CA PHE A 152 10.37 -1.99 -6.67
C PHE A 152 11.15 -2.57 -7.85
N ASN A 153 11.97 -1.75 -8.52
CA ASN A 153 12.80 -2.19 -9.64
C ASN A 153 13.80 -3.28 -9.22
N GLY A 154 13.73 -4.45 -9.87
CA GLY A 154 14.44 -5.66 -9.46
C GLY A 154 13.68 -6.53 -8.46
N SER A 155 12.38 -6.31 -8.26
CA SER A 155 11.53 -7.20 -7.45
C SER A 155 11.40 -8.58 -8.08
N VAL A 156 11.35 -9.60 -7.23
CA VAL A 156 11.07 -10.98 -7.67
C VAL A 156 9.57 -11.21 -7.76
N TRP A 157 9.12 -11.80 -8.88
CA TRP A 157 7.76 -12.26 -9.12
C TRP A 157 7.75 -13.78 -9.17
N ASN A 158 6.97 -14.41 -8.28
CA ASN A 158 7.07 -15.87 -8.06
C ASN A 158 6.45 -16.68 -9.21
N MET A 159 5.25 -16.32 -9.69
CA MET A 159 4.57 -16.91 -10.86
C MET A 159 4.65 -18.45 -10.89
N SER A 160 4.47 -19.09 -9.72
CA SER A 160 4.76 -20.52 -9.53
C SER A 160 3.84 -21.45 -10.33
N SER A 161 2.66 -20.98 -10.73
CA SER A 161 1.75 -21.70 -11.64
C SER A 161 2.31 -21.88 -13.05
N LEU A 162 3.34 -21.12 -13.44
CA LEU A 162 3.99 -21.24 -14.76
C LEU A 162 5.03 -22.37 -14.83
N ASN A 163 5.35 -23.00 -13.69
CA ASN A 163 6.36 -24.05 -13.64
C ASN A 163 6.04 -25.19 -14.62
N GLY A 164 7.00 -25.52 -15.50
CA GLY A 164 6.86 -26.59 -16.49
C GLY A 164 5.88 -26.32 -17.64
N LYS A 165 5.36 -25.10 -17.79
CA LYS A 165 4.53 -24.73 -18.95
C LYS A 165 5.40 -24.35 -20.14
N ASP A 166 5.11 -24.94 -21.29
CA ASP A 166 5.88 -24.74 -22.51
C ASP A 166 5.85 -23.27 -22.97
N GLY A 167 7.02 -22.70 -23.31
CA GLY A 167 7.16 -21.30 -23.69
C GLY A 167 6.84 -20.26 -22.60
N ALA A 168 6.55 -20.65 -21.36
CA ALA A 168 6.37 -19.73 -20.24
C ALA A 168 7.71 -19.30 -19.62
N ALA A 169 7.74 -18.11 -18.99
CA ALA A 169 8.86 -17.73 -18.16
C ALA A 169 8.99 -18.68 -16.95
N SER A 170 10.22 -18.99 -16.55
CA SER A 170 10.46 -19.81 -15.36
C SER A 170 9.97 -19.08 -14.09
N PRO A 171 9.54 -19.79 -13.03
CA PRO A 171 9.19 -19.15 -11.76
C PRO A 171 10.30 -18.28 -11.15
N ASN A 172 9.90 -17.37 -10.25
CA ASN A 172 10.79 -16.51 -9.46
C ASN A 172 11.68 -15.56 -10.29
N GLN A 173 11.11 -14.91 -11.30
CA GLN A 173 11.81 -13.94 -12.15
C GLN A 173 12.09 -12.64 -11.41
N GLN A 174 13.30 -12.11 -11.58
CA GLN A 174 13.65 -10.75 -11.19
C GLN A 174 13.27 -9.79 -12.32
N VAL A 175 12.41 -8.82 -12.02
CA VAL A 175 11.81 -7.95 -13.04
C VAL A 175 12.41 -6.54 -12.97
N TRP A 176 12.78 -6.00 -14.13
CA TRP A 176 13.38 -4.68 -14.29
C TRP A 176 12.49 -3.75 -15.10
N TYR A 177 12.41 -2.49 -14.69
CA TYR A 177 11.59 -1.44 -15.30
C TYR A 177 12.41 -0.44 -16.12
N TYR A 178 13.69 -0.75 -16.39
CA TYR A 178 14.57 0.09 -17.22
C TYR A 178 14.01 0.27 -18.63
N ARG A 179 14.26 1.43 -19.24
CA ARG A 179 13.87 1.69 -20.64
C ARG A 179 14.37 0.59 -21.57
N GLY A 180 13.50 0.15 -22.49
CA GLY A 180 13.81 -0.91 -23.47
C GLY A 180 13.62 -2.33 -22.98
N THR A 181 13.44 -2.57 -21.67
CA THR A 181 12.98 -3.88 -21.15
C THR A 181 11.49 -4.10 -21.44
N SER A 182 10.98 -5.33 -21.27
CA SER A 182 9.56 -5.66 -21.49
C SER A 182 8.61 -4.88 -20.55
N GLU A 183 9.06 -4.56 -19.34
CA GLU A 183 8.26 -3.85 -18.33
C GLU A 183 8.56 -2.34 -18.26
N GLY A 184 9.58 -1.88 -19.00
CA GLY A 184 9.99 -0.50 -19.03
C GLY A 184 9.33 0.33 -20.12
N TYR A 185 9.86 1.52 -20.36
CA TYR A 185 9.40 2.35 -21.47
C TYR A 185 9.82 1.74 -22.82
N ASN A 186 8.89 1.09 -23.52
CA ASN A 186 9.15 0.38 -24.79
C ASN A 186 8.03 0.55 -25.86
N GLY A 187 7.04 1.42 -25.60
CA GLY A 187 5.88 1.62 -26.49
C GLY A 187 4.64 0.80 -26.13
N GLY A 188 4.75 -0.18 -25.21
CA GLY A 188 3.63 -0.93 -24.65
C GLY A 188 3.14 -0.38 -23.31
N ASN A 189 2.35 -1.21 -22.64
CA ASN A 189 1.89 -0.98 -21.27
C ASN A 189 3.07 -0.88 -20.31
N ARG A 190 2.98 0.01 -19.32
CA ARG A 190 4.04 0.22 -18.34
C ARG A 190 3.52 0.87 -17.06
N ILE A 191 4.31 0.72 -16.02
CA ILE A 191 4.16 1.49 -14.79
C ILE A 191 4.82 2.87 -14.99
N PHE A 192 4.02 3.94 -15.00
CA PHE A 192 4.51 5.29 -15.26
C PHE A 192 5.56 5.79 -14.26
N THR A 193 5.48 5.34 -13.01
CA THR A 193 6.40 5.72 -11.92
C THR A 193 7.61 4.79 -11.79
N GLY A 194 7.66 3.67 -12.52
CA GLY A 194 8.66 2.62 -12.31
C GLY A 194 8.59 1.89 -10.96
N ILE A 195 7.49 2.06 -10.22
CA ILE A 195 7.28 1.42 -8.91
C ILE A 195 5.88 0.79 -8.94
N GLY A 196 5.82 -0.54 -9.02
CA GLY A 196 4.55 -1.27 -9.08
C GLY A 196 3.99 -1.62 -7.71
N ILE A 197 2.87 -2.35 -7.70
CA ILE A 197 2.16 -2.80 -6.50
C ILE A 197 2.13 -4.33 -6.48
N LYS A 198 2.52 -4.95 -5.37
CA LYS A 198 2.45 -6.40 -5.12
C LYS A 198 1.39 -6.81 -4.12
N LYS A 199 0.82 -5.89 -3.36
CA LYS A 199 -0.27 -6.21 -2.43
C LYS A 199 -1.40 -6.87 -3.21
N TYR A 200 -2.02 -7.88 -2.60
CA TYR A 200 -2.95 -8.85 -3.20
C TYR A 200 -2.31 -9.92 -4.08
N VAL A 201 -1.14 -9.76 -4.68
CA VAL A 201 -0.59 -10.80 -5.57
C VAL A 201 -0.17 -12.05 -4.78
N ASN A 202 -0.73 -13.21 -5.13
CA ASN A 202 -0.30 -14.51 -4.60
C ASN A 202 0.92 -15.03 -5.37
N PRO A 203 1.87 -15.75 -4.73
CA PRO A 203 2.98 -16.41 -5.43
C PRO A 203 2.59 -17.38 -6.55
N TYR A 204 1.35 -17.89 -6.55
CA TYR A 204 0.76 -18.72 -7.59
C TYR A 204 0.19 -17.93 -8.76
N ASP A 205 -0.13 -16.64 -8.58
CA ASP A 205 -0.86 -15.88 -9.59
C ASP A 205 -0.01 -15.64 -10.85
N ALA A 206 -0.55 -16.01 -12.01
CA ALA A 206 -0.01 -15.70 -13.33
C ALA A 206 -1.06 -15.96 -14.42
N LYS A 207 -0.94 -15.30 -15.57
CA LYS A 207 -1.71 -15.60 -16.77
C LYS A 207 -0.81 -16.30 -17.78
N TYR A 208 -1.31 -17.38 -18.37
CA TYR A 208 -0.64 -18.09 -19.45
C TYR A 208 -1.66 -18.43 -20.53
N GLN A 209 -1.38 -17.97 -21.75
CA GLN A 209 -2.32 -18.03 -22.88
C GLN A 209 -3.70 -17.47 -22.46
N ASN A 210 -4.76 -18.27 -22.62
CA ASN A 210 -6.14 -17.87 -22.30
C ASN A 210 -6.56 -18.22 -20.87
N SER A 211 -5.64 -18.72 -20.03
CA SER A 211 -5.93 -19.13 -18.66
C SER A 211 -5.27 -18.20 -17.63
N PHE A 212 -6.08 -17.66 -16.73
CA PHE A 212 -5.60 -16.95 -15.56
C PHE A 212 -5.56 -17.88 -14.35
N TYR A 213 -4.36 -18.21 -13.89
CA TYR A 213 -4.13 -18.99 -12.68
C TYR A 213 -4.17 -18.01 -11.52
N TYR A 214 -5.25 -18.04 -10.74
CA TYR A 214 -5.52 -17.06 -9.70
C TYR A 214 -6.00 -17.75 -8.43
N ARG A 215 -5.42 -17.37 -7.29
CA ARG A 215 -5.95 -17.74 -5.97
C ARG A 215 -7.08 -16.78 -5.60
N GLN A 216 -8.24 -17.29 -5.24
CA GLN A 216 -9.34 -16.44 -4.77
C GLN A 216 -8.94 -15.67 -3.51
N LYS A 217 -9.39 -14.42 -3.42
CA LYS A 217 -9.02 -13.48 -2.36
C LYS A 217 -10.29 -12.90 -1.77
N THR A 218 -10.34 -12.83 -0.46
CA THR A 218 -11.45 -12.23 0.26
C THR A 218 -11.29 -10.72 0.30
N GLU A 219 -12.35 -10.00 -0.04
CA GLU A 219 -12.38 -8.54 0.05
C GLU A 219 -12.41 -8.09 1.52
N THR A 220 -11.60 -7.09 1.86
CA THR A 220 -11.35 -6.65 3.24
C THR A 220 -12.10 -5.38 3.61
N ALA A 221 -13.44 -5.39 3.50
CA ALA A 221 -14.28 -4.21 3.71
C ALA A 221 -14.07 -3.54 5.09
N ILE A 222 -14.07 -4.33 6.16
CA ILE A 222 -13.73 -3.86 7.51
C ILE A 222 -12.83 -4.90 8.17
N ARG A 223 -11.68 -4.43 8.64
CA ARG A 223 -10.69 -5.23 9.36
C ARG A 223 -10.42 -4.67 10.75
N TYR A 224 -9.99 -5.52 11.67
CA TYR A 224 -9.71 -5.13 13.05
C TYR A 224 -8.63 -4.05 13.16
N ALA A 225 -7.64 -4.04 12.26
CA ALA A 225 -6.66 -2.95 12.17
C ALA A 225 -7.33 -1.58 11.96
N GLU A 226 -8.44 -1.50 11.21
CA GLU A 226 -9.20 -0.26 11.07
C GLU A 226 -9.82 0.17 12.39
N ILE A 227 -10.50 -0.74 13.08
CA ILE A 227 -11.13 -0.48 14.39
C ILE A 227 -10.10 0.05 15.39
N LEU A 228 -8.93 -0.57 15.44
CA LEU A 228 -7.83 -0.16 16.29
C LEU A 228 -7.31 1.25 15.96
N LEU A 229 -7.12 1.56 14.67
CA LEU A 229 -6.59 2.86 14.24
C LEU A 229 -7.64 3.98 14.34
N ILE A 230 -8.92 3.73 14.07
CA ILE A 230 -9.98 4.73 14.30
C ILE A 230 -10.21 4.98 15.79
N TYR A 231 -10.02 3.97 16.63
CA TYR A 231 -10.07 4.13 18.09
C TYR A 231 -8.93 5.05 18.58
N ALA A 232 -7.69 4.78 18.17
CA ALA A 232 -6.56 5.67 18.48
C ALA A 232 -6.74 7.08 17.90
N GLU A 233 -7.34 7.19 16.71
CA GLU A 233 -7.69 8.49 16.12
C GLU A 233 -8.65 9.28 16.99
N ALA A 234 -9.80 8.66 17.33
CA ALA A 234 -10.84 9.30 18.13
C ALA A 234 -10.28 9.78 19.47
N LEU A 235 -9.53 8.92 20.17
CA LEU A 235 -8.90 9.26 21.45
C LEU A 235 -7.91 10.42 21.32
N ASN A 236 -7.09 10.46 20.26
CA ASN A 236 -6.14 11.54 20.08
C ASN A 236 -6.83 12.89 19.87
N GLU A 237 -8.02 12.90 19.27
CA GLU A 237 -8.78 14.11 19.01
C GLU A 237 -9.60 14.61 20.21
N LEU A 238 -9.76 13.82 21.27
CA LEU A 238 -10.40 14.30 22.50
C LEU A 238 -9.58 15.42 23.17
N ASP A 239 -10.29 16.44 23.66
CA ASP A 239 -9.74 17.52 24.48
C ASP A 239 -10.17 17.41 25.96
N GLY A 240 -10.95 16.38 26.30
CA GLY A 240 -11.51 16.16 27.63
C GLY A 240 -11.69 14.68 27.97
N SER A 241 -12.35 14.44 29.10
CA SER A 241 -12.73 13.12 29.59
C SER A 241 -14.25 12.96 29.52
N TYR A 242 -14.72 11.82 29.02
CA TYR A 242 -16.13 11.55 28.76
C TYR A 242 -16.50 10.17 29.28
N ASP A 243 -17.57 10.08 30.07
CA ASP A 243 -18.09 8.81 30.56
C ASP A 243 -19.22 8.34 29.65
N ILE A 244 -19.05 7.18 29.04
CA ILE A 244 -20.00 6.60 28.07
C ILE A 244 -20.45 5.21 28.57
N PRO A 245 -21.76 4.97 28.74
CA PRO A 245 -22.25 3.65 29.09
C PRO A 245 -21.99 2.64 27.96
N SER A 246 -21.80 1.38 28.31
CA SER A 246 -21.82 0.28 27.35
C SER A 246 -23.17 0.19 26.65
N TRP A 247 -23.19 -0.44 25.47
CA TRP A 247 -24.39 -0.59 24.66
C TRP A 247 -25.54 -1.30 25.38
N ASP A 248 -25.23 -2.15 26.36
CA ASP A 248 -26.17 -2.88 27.22
C ASP A 248 -26.34 -2.26 28.62
N GLY A 249 -25.66 -1.14 28.90
CA GLY A 249 -25.69 -0.46 30.21
C GLY A 249 -25.01 -1.21 31.36
N SER A 250 -24.32 -2.32 31.10
CA SER A 250 -23.64 -3.12 32.14
C SER A 250 -22.32 -2.48 32.65
N ALA A 251 -21.74 -1.55 31.89
CA ALA A 251 -20.48 -0.89 32.23
C ALA A 251 -20.50 0.60 31.87
N MET A 252 -19.61 1.37 32.50
CA MET A 252 -19.31 2.76 32.14
C MET A 252 -17.84 2.84 31.69
N TYR A 253 -17.59 3.45 30.55
CA TYR A 253 -16.25 3.66 29.99
C TYR A 253 -15.87 5.14 30.07
N THR A 254 -14.78 5.44 30.78
CA THR A 254 -14.18 6.77 30.79
C THR A 254 -13.19 6.89 29.63
N LEU A 255 -13.53 7.70 28.62
CA LEU A 255 -12.71 7.94 27.44
C LEU A 255 -12.03 9.31 27.54
N ARG A 256 -10.71 9.33 27.36
CA ARG A 256 -9.89 10.54 27.28
C ARG A 256 -8.66 10.28 26.44
N ARG A 257 -7.95 11.34 26.04
CA ARG A 257 -6.62 11.20 25.44
C ARG A 257 -5.63 10.69 26.49
N ASP A 258 -5.39 9.38 26.49
CA ASP A 258 -4.47 8.69 27.41
C ASP A 258 -3.46 7.85 26.62
N VAL A 259 -2.18 7.92 26.99
CA VAL A 259 -1.11 7.23 26.24
C VAL A 259 -1.30 5.72 26.22
N ASN A 260 -1.79 5.12 27.30
CA ASN A 260 -2.00 3.68 27.35
C ASN A 260 -3.18 3.26 26.47
N GLU A 261 -4.23 4.09 26.40
CA GLU A 261 -5.36 3.85 25.50
C GLU A 261 -4.96 4.05 24.01
N LEU A 262 -4.15 5.07 23.71
CA LEU A 262 -3.60 5.26 22.36
C LEU A 262 -2.76 4.04 21.92
N LYS A 263 -1.93 3.50 22.83
CA LYS A 263 -1.13 2.30 22.58
C LYS A 263 -1.99 1.09 22.23
N LYS A 264 -3.10 0.85 22.94
CA LYS A 264 -4.03 -0.26 22.64
C LYS A 264 -4.52 -0.23 21.19
N GLY A 265 -4.67 0.94 20.58
CA GLY A 265 -5.01 1.07 19.17
C GLY A 265 -3.82 0.87 18.23
N ILE A 266 -2.76 1.66 18.36
CA ILE A 266 -1.72 1.69 17.31
C ILE A 266 -0.59 0.67 17.49
N GLN A 267 -0.22 0.33 18.72
CA GLN A 267 0.91 -0.55 19.00
C GLN A 267 0.71 -1.96 18.39
N PRO A 268 -0.46 -2.63 18.52
CA PRO A 268 -0.67 -3.94 17.92
C PRO A 268 -0.42 -3.96 16.41
N VAL A 269 -0.85 -2.92 15.69
CA VAL A 269 -0.66 -2.80 14.23
C VAL A 269 0.82 -2.69 13.88
N ARG A 270 1.56 -1.84 14.60
CA ARG A 270 2.99 -1.61 14.39
C ARG A 270 3.84 -2.83 14.71
N ILE A 271 3.60 -3.44 15.87
CA ILE A 271 4.34 -4.63 16.30
C ILE A 271 4.07 -5.79 15.34
N ARG A 272 2.81 -6.05 14.95
CA ARG A 272 2.48 -7.05 13.92
C ARG A 272 3.23 -6.79 12.62
N ALA A 273 3.37 -5.52 12.23
CA ALA A 273 4.05 -5.11 11.00
C ALA A 273 5.58 -5.22 11.06
N GLY A 274 6.15 -5.57 12.21
CA GLY A 274 7.60 -5.73 12.36
C GLY A 274 8.35 -4.42 12.55
N VAL A 275 7.65 -3.36 12.96
CA VAL A 275 8.26 -2.05 13.24
C VAL A 275 8.14 -1.69 14.73
N PRO A 276 9.11 -0.96 15.31
CA PRO A 276 9.06 -0.56 16.72
C PRO A 276 7.84 0.30 17.03
N ASP A 277 7.38 0.25 18.28
CA ASP A 277 6.38 1.17 18.81
C ASP A 277 6.91 2.61 18.82
N TYR A 278 6.00 3.59 18.90
CA TYR A 278 6.36 4.99 19.03
C TYR A 278 6.96 5.32 20.39
N THR A 279 7.81 6.34 20.38
CA THR A 279 8.43 6.91 21.58
C THR A 279 7.40 7.62 22.46
N SER A 280 7.73 7.81 23.74
CA SER A 280 6.86 8.54 24.67
C SER A 280 6.57 9.98 24.20
N SER A 281 7.55 10.66 23.60
CA SER A 281 7.36 12.01 23.05
C SER A 281 6.38 12.05 21.88
N GLU A 282 6.39 11.02 21.02
CA GLU A 282 5.45 10.90 19.91
C GLU A 282 4.02 10.67 20.41
N TYR A 283 3.83 9.87 21.46
CA TYR A 283 2.52 9.67 22.08
C TYR A 283 2.01 10.89 22.83
N GLN A 284 2.87 11.62 23.53
CA GLN A 284 2.46 12.75 24.36
C GLN A 284 1.98 13.94 23.53
N ASN A 285 2.58 14.18 22.36
CA ASN A 285 2.23 15.32 21.51
C ASN A 285 1.08 14.99 20.54
N LYS A 286 -0.05 15.70 20.67
CA LYS A 286 -1.30 15.47 19.89
C LYS A 286 -1.08 15.61 18.39
N GLU A 287 -0.38 16.65 17.96
CA GLU A 287 -0.12 16.96 16.55
C GLU A 287 0.86 15.97 15.92
N MET A 288 1.91 15.60 16.66
CA MET A 288 2.91 14.61 16.22
C MET A 288 2.27 13.23 16.10
N PHE A 289 1.52 12.80 17.11
CA PHE A 289 0.78 11.54 17.06
C PHE A 289 -0.21 11.51 15.90
N ARG A 290 -0.98 12.58 15.69
CA ARG A 290 -1.90 12.71 14.55
C ARG A 290 -1.19 12.47 13.22
N LYS A 291 -0.04 13.10 13.00
CA LYS A 291 0.76 12.90 11.76
C LYS A 291 1.24 11.46 11.60
N LYS A 292 1.72 10.85 12.68
CA LYS A 292 2.18 9.45 12.70
C LYS A 292 1.04 8.46 12.46
N LEU A 293 -0.11 8.67 13.07
CA LEU A 293 -1.33 7.89 12.87
C LEU A 293 -1.83 7.98 11.42
N LYS A 294 -1.89 9.19 10.83
CA LYS A 294 -2.28 9.37 9.42
C LYS A 294 -1.36 8.61 8.48
N ARG A 295 -0.06 8.56 8.77
CA ARG A 295 0.93 7.77 8.02
C ARG A 295 0.76 6.26 8.23
N GLU A 296 0.53 5.82 9.47
CA GLU A 296 0.28 4.41 9.76
C GLU A 296 -0.95 3.91 8.98
N ARG A 297 -2.04 4.69 8.95
CA ARG A 297 -3.22 4.41 8.12
C ARG A 297 -2.88 4.35 6.62
N GLN A 298 -2.04 5.26 6.12
CA GLN A 298 -1.61 5.27 4.72
C GLN A 298 -0.82 4.01 4.33
N ILE A 299 0.02 3.50 5.22
CA ILE A 299 0.82 2.29 5.01
C ILE A 299 -0.06 1.05 5.12
N GLU A 300 -0.79 0.93 6.24
CA GLU A 300 -1.57 -0.25 6.56
C GLU A 300 -2.67 -0.50 5.51
N PHE A 301 -3.38 0.57 5.10
CA PHE A 301 -4.52 0.53 4.19
C PHE A 301 -4.18 0.87 2.73
N MET A 302 -2.92 0.80 2.33
CA MET A 302 -2.53 0.97 0.93
C MET A 302 -3.27 -0.06 0.07
N GLY A 303 -3.94 0.40 -1.00
CA GLY A 303 -4.68 -0.47 -1.93
C GLY A 303 -6.04 -0.95 -1.42
N GLU A 304 -6.59 -0.32 -0.38
CA GLU A 304 -7.86 -0.74 0.26
C GLU A 304 -8.92 0.36 0.28
N ASN A 305 -8.83 1.31 -0.65
CA ASN A 305 -9.83 2.38 -0.82
C ASN A 305 -10.00 3.34 0.39
N HIS A 306 -9.08 3.39 1.36
CA HIS A 306 -9.20 4.33 2.49
C HIS A 306 -8.64 5.73 2.19
N ARG A 307 -7.51 5.83 1.48
CA ARG A 307 -6.75 7.10 1.36
C ARG A 307 -7.58 8.25 0.78
N TYR A 308 -8.42 7.97 -0.21
CA TYR A 308 -9.29 8.96 -0.84
C TYR A 308 -10.25 9.63 0.15
N TYR A 309 -10.88 8.84 1.02
CA TYR A 309 -11.84 9.32 2.02
C TYR A 309 -11.14 9.91 3.24
N ASP A 310 -10.02 9.31 3.68
CA ASP A 310 -9.19 9.81 4.77
C ASP A 310 -8.69 11.23 4.50
N LEU A 311 -8.17 11.51 3.29
CA LEU A 311 -7.74 12.85 2.91
C LEU A 311 -8.88 13.89 2.93
N ARG A 312 -10.09 13.49 2.53
CA ARG A 312 -11.25 14.39 2.47
C ARG A 312 -11.79 14.71 3.86
N ARG A 313 -11.98 13.70 4.71
CA ARG A 313 -12.49 13.91 6.08
C ARG A 313 -11.50 14.68 6.96
N TRP A 314 -10.21 14.55 6.69
CA TRP A 314 -9.16 15.35 7.34
C TRP A 314 -8.97 16.75 6.75
N LYS A 315 -9.57 17.04 5.59
CA LYS A 315 -9.32 18.25 4.78
C LYS A 315 -7.86 18.41 4.34
N ASP A 316 -7.13 17.31 4.22
CA ASP A 316 -5.76 17.27 3.71
C ASP A 316 -5.72 17.20 2.18
N ALA A 317 -6.85 16.89 1.52
CA ALA A 317 -6.94 16.70 0.07
C ALA A 317 -6.35 17.85 -0.77
N PRO A 318 -6.56 19.15 -0.47
CA PRO A 318 -5.94 20.24 -1.23
C PRO A 318 -4.42 20.17 -1.20
N GLN A 319 -3.83 19.89 -0.04
CA GLN A 319 -2.38 19.80 0.09
C GLN A 319 -1.81 18.54 -0.55
N GLU A 320 -2.55 17.44 -0.49
CA GLU A 320 -2.06 16.10 -0.85
C GLU A 320 -2.31 15.75 -2.32
N GLU A 321 -3.46 16.13 -2.87
CA GLU A 321 -3.88 15.86 -4.26
C GLU A 321 -3.39 16.92 -5.26
N GLU A 322 -2.86 18.07 -4.81
CA GLU A 322 -2.13 19.04 -5.65
C GLU A 322 -0.62 18.75 -5.73
N THR A 323 -0.12 17.84 -4.89
CA THR A 323 1.31 17.50 -4.89
C THR A 323 1.67 16.76 -6.17
N LEU A 324 2.68 17.25 -6.90
CA LEU A 324 3.20 16.59 -8.10
C LEU A 324 3.57 15.12 -7.83
N ILE A 325 3.24 14.26 -8.80
CA ILE A 325 3.57 12.83 -8.72
C ILE A 325 5.02 12.63 -9.18
N TYR A 326 5.81 11.97 -8.32
CA TYR A 326 7.18 11.55 -8.62
C TYR A 326 7.27 10.03 -8.75
N GLY A 327 8.29 9.56 -9.47
CA GLY A 327 8.67 8.16 -9.61
C GLY A 327 10.10 8.03 -10.14
N CYS A 328 10.54 6.79 -10.41
CA CYS A 328 11.81 6.52 -11.08
C CYS A 328 11.86 7.15 -12.47
N ASN A 329 13.06 7.46 -12.95
CA ASN A 329 13.28 8.01 -14.28
C ASN A 329 13.22 6.90 -15.35
N MET A 330 11.99 6.60 -15.78
CA MET A 330 11.67 5.56 -16.77
C MET A 330 12.27 5.78 -18.17
N LEU A 331 12.93 6.91 -18.42
CA LEU A 331 13.66 7.18 -19.67
C LEU A 331 15.09 6.64 -19.66
N MET A 332 15.57 6.15 -18.50
CA MET A 332 16.91 5.60 -18.34
C MET A 332 16.91 4.08 -18.54
N ASP A 333 17.90 3.60 -19.28
CA ASP A 333 18.21 2.19 -19.45
C ASP A 333 19.09 1.68 -18.29
N GLU A 334 19.40 0.38 -18.31
CA GLU A 334 20.22 -0.27 -17.29
C GLU A 334 21.63 0.33 -17.18
N ALA A 335 22.23 0.75 -18.31
CA ALA A 335 23.54 1.40 -18.33
C ALA A 335 23.56 2.71 -17.52
N ARG A 336 22.39 3.34 -17.34
CA ARG A 336 22.18 4.56 -16.55
C ARG A 336 21.29 4.31 -15.33
N ARG A 337 21.41 3.12 -14.72
CA ARG A 337 20.67 2.70 -13.53
C ARG A 337 20.70 3.69 -12.36
N ASP A 338 21.77 4.46 -12.17
CA ASP A 338 21.81 5.49 -11.12
C ASP A 338 20.84 6.64 -11.39
N LEU A 339 20.77 7.08 -12.65
CA LEU A 339 19.82 8.10 -13.08
C LEU A 339 18.38 7.57 -13.06
N PHE A 340 18.18 6.28 -13.34
CA PHE A 340 16.86 5.63 -13.19
C PHE A 340 16.31 5.77 -11.76
N HIS A 341 17.16 5.57 -10.74
CA HIS A 341 16.75 5.65 -9.33
C HIS A 341 16.82 7.07 -8.74
N THR A 342 17.00 8.09 -9.58
CA THR A 342 16.80 9.50 -9.20
C THR A 342 15.35 9.87 -9.49
N PRO A 343 14.51 10.16 -8.48
CA PRO A 343 13.11 10.42 -8.75
C PRO A 343 12.91 11.69 -9.58
N VAL A 344 11.98 11.61 -10.53
CA VAL A 344 11.60 12.70 -11.43
C VAL A 344 10.09 12.91 -11.41
N ALA A 345 9.66 14.13 -11.67
CA ALA A 345 8.24 14.45 -11.78
C ALA A 345 7.65 13.74 -13.02
N ILE A 346 6.53 13.05 -12.83
CA ILE A 346 5.84 12.32 -13.89
C ILE A 346 4.80 13.24 -14.51
N MET A 347 5.24 14.10 -15.44
CA MET A 347 4.39 15.14 -16.03
C MET A 347 3.19 14.61 -16.85
N SER A 348 3.20 13.32 -17.21
CA SER A 348 2.07 12.66 -17.87
C SER A 348 0.92 12.33 -16.92
N LEU A 349 1.11 12.49 -15.60
CA LEU A 349 0.09 12.36 -14.57
C LEU A 349 -0.18 13.74 -13.95
N PRO A 350 -0.93 14.62 -14.64
CA PRO A 350 -1.22 15.96 -14.13
C PRO A 350 -2.06 15.87 -12.85
N VAL A 351 -1.71 16.71 -11.89
CA VAL A 351 -2.43 16.81 -10.62
C VAL A 351 -3.15 18.15 -10.55
N ARG A 352 -4.37 18.12 -10.04
CA ARG A 352 -5.17 19.31 -9.75
C ARG A 352 -6.23 18.95 -8.74
N PHE A 353 -6.19 19.60 -7.58
CA PHE A 353 -7.34 19.66 -6.71
C PHE A 353 -8.15 20.92 -7.06
N VAL A 354 -9.47 20.80 -6.94
CA VAL A 354 -10.37 21.95 -6.93
C VAL A 354 -11.37 21.70 -5.81
N GLU A 355 -11.74 22.74 -5.07
CA GLU A 355 -12.53 22.61 -3.83
C GLU A 355 -13.84 21.84 -4.03
N LYS A 356 -14.52 22.01 -5.18
CA LYS A 356 -15.71 21.21 -5.52
C LYS A 356 -15.49 19.69 -5.54
N SER A 357 -14.25 19.22 -5.69
CA SER A 357 -13.87 17.79 -5.73
C SER A 357 -13.89 17.11 -4.35
N TYR A 358 -14.24 17.83 -3.28
CA TYR A 358 -14.61 17.21 -2.01
C TYR A 358 -15.83 16.30 -2.15
N PHE A 359 -16.78 16.67 -3.02
CA PHE A 359 -17.99 15.90 -3.27
C PHE A 359 -18.15 15.58 -4.76
N TRP A 360 -18.61 14.37 -5.07
CA TRP A 360 -18.89 14.00 -6.46
C TRP A 360 -20.15 14.74 -6.95
N PRO A 361 -20.20 15.14 -8.23
CA PRO A 361 -21.40 15.76 -8.77
C PRO A 361 -22.56 14.75 -8.82
N PHE A 362 -23.77 15.22 -8.57
CA PHE A 362 -24.96 14.50 -9.00
C PHE A 362 -25.08 14.56 -10.52
N SER A 363 -25.52 13.47 -11.14
CA SER A 363 -25.81 13.43 -12.57
C SER A 363 -26.87 14.48 -12.94
N HIS A 364 -26.65 15.24 -14.01
CA HIS A 364 -27.61 16.24 -14.50
C HIS A 364 -29.00 15.66 -14.78
N GLY A 365 -29.08 14.41 -15.27
CA GLY A 365 -30.35 13.74 -15.48
C GLY A 365 -31.13 13.46 -14.19
N GLN A 366 -30.44 13.24 -13.06
CA GLN A 366 -31.10 13.08 -11.75
C GLN A 366 -31.62 14.42 -11.23
N LEU A 367 -30.86 15.51 -11.44
CA LEU A 367 -31.30 16.86 -11.07
C LEU A 367 -32.52 17.30 -11.87
N GLN A 368 -32.60 16.99 -13.17
CA GLN A 368 -33.78 17.29 -14.00
C GLN A 368 -35.04 16.56 -13.51
N ARG A 369 -34.89 15.29 -13.09
CA ARG A 369 -36.01 14.46 -12.63
C ARG A 369 -36.50 14.85 -11.25
N ASN A 370 -35.58 15.15 -10.33
CA ASN A 370 -35.91 15.47 -8.95
C ASN A 370 -35.72 16.97 -8.68
N LYS A 371 -36.81 17.73 -8.80
CA LYS A 371 -36.82 19.19 -8.54
C LYS A 371 -36.49 19.59 -7.09
N ARG A 372 -36.42 18.63 -6.16
CA ARG A 372 -36.01 18.86 -4.77
C ARG A 372 -34.52 18.57 -4.52
N LEU A 373 -33.83 17.99 -5.50
CA LEU A 373 -32.40 17.70 -5.40
C LEU A 373 -31.59 18.93 -5.82
N THR A 374 -30.74 19.42 -4.94
CA THR A 374 -29.77 20.47 -5.22
C THR A 374 -28.40 19.87 -5.54
N GLN A 375 -27.61 20.55 -6.35
CA GLN A 375 -26.27 20.10 -6.72
C GLN A 375 -25.28 20.33 -5.57
N ASN A 376 -24.24 19.49 -5.50
CA ASN A 376 -23.12 19.69 -4.59
C ASN A 376 -22.35 20.99 -4.91
N PRO A 377 -21.77 21.66 -3.89
CA PRO A 377 -21.14 22.96 -4.06
C PRO A 377 -20.10 23.03 -5.19
N GLY A 378 -20.17 24.07 -6.02
CA GLY A 378 -19.21 24.35 -7.10
C GLY A 378 -19.37 23.53 -8.39
N TRP A 379 -20.28 22.55 -8.42
CA TRP A 379 -20.64 21.83 -9.65
C TRP A 379 -21.78 22.51 -10.39
N THR A 380 -21.87 22.28 -11.70
CA THR A 380 -22.91 22.89 -12.53
C THR A 380 -24.26 22.20 -12.33
N TYR A 381 -25.32 23.00 -12.44
CA TYR A 381 -26.69 22.54 -12.57
C TYR A 381 -26.97 22.13 -14.02
N TYR A 382 -28.21 21.75 -14.31
CA TYR A 382 -28.64 21.28 -15.63
C TYR A 382 -29.21 22.39 -16.53
N ASP A 383 -29.26 23.62 -16.02
CA ASP A 383 -29.86 24.81 -16.65
C ASP A 383 -28.87 25.62 -17.49
#